data_AF-A0AAJ2E864-F1
#
_entry.id   AF-A0AAJ2E864-F1
#
_cell.length_a   1.000
_cell.length_b   1.000
_cell.length_c   1.000
_cell.angle_alpha   90.00
_cell.angle_beta   90.00
_cell.angle_gamma   90.00
#
_symmetry.space_group_name_H-M   'P 1'
#
loop_
_entity.id
_entity.type
_entity.pdbx_description
1 polymer ?
#
loop_
_entity_poly.entity_id
_entity_poly.type
_entity_poly.pdbx_seq_one_letter_code
_entity_poly.pdbx_strand_id
1 'polypeptide(L)'
;MTRAMKQASALALTVTASSFAHAGFDCSGSRGGWRMQTSDSWTGSDKLAHVAASAPFGALGAYLTRGSDHPVVYGTLIGTAPGLVKEIVDGTCRTDGFSYKDLAADALGAWIGASVTHWAIMYQRTPHGMTVGLSYHDRF
;
A
#
# COMPACT_ATOMS: atom_id res chain seq x y z
N MET A 1 -10.81 -7.89 -21.13
CA MET A 1 -9.63 -8.15 -20.28
C MET A 1 -9.53 -9.64 -19.99
N THR A 2 -8.55 -10.34 -20.56
CA THR A 2 -8.44 -11.80 -20.51
C THR A 2 -7.89 -12.28 -19.15
N ARG A 3 -8.18 -13.55 -18.75
CA ARG A 3 -7.66 -14.15 -17.50
C ARG A 3 -6.13 -14.03 -17.36
N ALA A 4 -5.42 -14.10 -18.49
CA ALA A 4 -3.97 -13.94 -18.57
C ALA A 4 -3.49 -12.54 -18.12
N MET A 5 -4.22 -11.46 -18.44
CA MET A 5 -3.88 -10.11 -17.95
C MET A 5 -4.02 -10.03 -16.43
N LYS A 6 -5.05 -10.65 -15.83
CA LYS A 6 -5.24 -10.64 -14.38
C LYS A 6 -4.14 -11.41 -13.64
N GLN A 7 -3.69 -12.52 -14.21
CA GLN A 7 -2.59 -13.31 -13.66
C GLN A 7 -1.23 -12.62 -13.84
N ALA A 8 -1.01 -11.95 -14.98
CA ALA A 8 0.18 -11.14 -15.22
C ALA A 8 0.26 -9.92 -14.29
N SER A 9 -0.87 -9.27 -13.98
CA SER A 9 -0.91 -8.17 -13.00
C SER A 9 -0.63 -8.65 -11.58
N ALA A 10 -1.16 -9.81 -11.18
CA ALA A 10 -0.86 -10.43 -9.89
C ALA A 10 0.62 -10.85 -9.77
N LEU A 11 1.18 -11.40 -10.85
CA LEU A 11 2.60 -11.78 -10.93
C LEU A 11 3.51 -10.55 -10.94
N ALA A 12 3.12 -9.47 -11.62
CA ALA A 12 3.84 -8.21 -11.58
C ALA A 12 3.80 -7.58 -10.19
N LEU A 13 2.68 -7.66 -9.46
CA LEU A 13 2.60 -7.22 -8.07
C LEU A 13 3.53 -8.01 -7.15
N THR A 14 3.59 -9.34 -7.29
CA THR A 14 4.49 -10.17 -6.48
C THR A 14 5.96 -9.96 -6.84
N VAL A 15 6.29 -9.75 -8.12
CA VAL A 15 7.67 -9.44 -8.56
C VAL A 15 8.11 -8.05 -8.09
N THR A 16 7.22 -7.06 -8.09
CA THR A 16 7.53 -5.71 -7.61
C THR A 16 7.72 -5.70 -6.09
N ALA A 17 6.90 -6.46 -5.35
CA ALA A 17 7.09 -6.66 -3.90
C ALA A 17 8.44 -7.32 -3.56
N SER A 18 8.96 -8.19 -4.43
CA SER A 18 10.29 -8.82 -4.23
C SER A 18 11.48 -7.90 -4.52
N SER A 19 11.35 -6.84 -5.32
CA SER A 19 12.45 -5.94 -5.65
C SER A 19 12.70 -4.83 -4.61
N PHE A 20 11.72 -4.53 -3.76
CA PHE A 20 11.82 -3.50 -2.71
C PHE A 20 12.21 -4.04 -1.34
N ALA A 21 12.70 -5.29 -1.27
CA ALA A 21 13.29 -5.92 -0.10
C ALA A 21 14.60 -5.26 0.43
N HIS A 22 14.85 -3.99 0.05
CA HIS A 22 15.91 -3.15 0.60
C HIS A 22 15.47 -2.30 1.80
N ALA A 23 14.18 -2.33 2.19
CA ALA A 23 13.82 -2.04 3.57
C ALA A 23 14.30 -3.23 4.43
N GLY A 24 15.62 -3.29 4.62
CA GLY A 24 16.30 -4.48 5.15
C GLY A 24 15.75 -4.89 6.51
N PHE A 25 15.62 -6.20 6.72
CA PHE A 25 15.57 -6.76 8.07
C PHE A 25 17.00 -6.79 8.61
N ASP A 26 17.52 -5.66 9.09
CA ASP A 26 18.87 -5.60 9.66
C ASP A 26 18.84 -5.91 11.17
N CYS A 27 18.45 -7.14 11.47
CA CYS A 27 18.58 -7.72 12.78
C CYS A 27 19.82 -8.60 12.76
N SER A 28 21.00 -7.99 12.91
CA SER A 28 22.36 -8.58 12.90
C SER A 28 22.62 -9.72 13.92
N GLY A 29 21.75 -10.73 13.93
CA GLY A 29 21.82 -11.93 14.76
C GLY A 29 21.44 -11.77 16.23
N SER A 30 21.20 -10.54 16.72
CA SER A 30 20.95 -10.30 18.15
C SER A 30 19.62 -9.59 18.42
N ARG A 31 18.69 -10.31 19.05
CA ARG A 31 17.48 -9.73 19.64
C ARG A 31 17.76 -9.21 21.05
N GLY A 32 17.16 -8.09 21.41
CA GLY A 32 17.26 -7.42 22.70
C GLY A 32 15.89 -7.20 23.34
N GLY A 33 15.84 -6.35 24.37
CA GLY A 33 14.58 -5.82 24.88
C GLY A 33 13.91 -4.90 23.85
N TRP A 34 12.64 -4.58 24.07
CA TRP A 34 11.87 -3.71 23.18
C TRP A 34 12.45 -2.29 23.13
N ARG A 35 12.65 -1.73 21.92
CA ARG A 35 13.15 -0.36 21.71
C ARG A 35 12.26 0.41 20.74
N MET A 36 12.05 1.68 21.03
CA MET A 36 11.44 2.64 20.09
C MET A 36 12.51 3.49 19.43
N GLN A 37 12.40 3.66 18.13
CA GLN A 37 13.19 4.59 17.34
C GLN A 37 12.44 5.93 17.26
N THR A 38 12.94 6.95 17.95
CA THR A 38 12.30 8.28 18.00
C THR A 38 13.12 9.38 17.32
N SER A 39 14.41 9.14 17.09
CA SER A 39 15.37 10.11 16.55
C SER A 39 15.52 10.09 15.02
N ASP A 40 14.82 9.19 14.33
CA ASP A 40 14.82 9.11 12.87
C ASP A 40 14.08 10.31 12.23
N SER A 41 14.33 10.55 10.94
CA SER A 41 13.71 11.67 10.21
C SER A 41 12.30 11.29 9.71
N TRP A 42 11.42 12.27 9.56
CA TRP A 42 10.13 12.10 8.85
C TRP A 42 10.27 12.05 7.33
N THR A 43 11.43 12.46 6.81
CA THR A 43 11.71 12.55 5.38
C THR A 43 13.07 11.93 5.09
N GLY A 44 13.20 11.31 3.92
CA GLY A 44 14.42 10.62 3.52
C GLY A 44 14.15 9.52 2.52
N SER A 45 15.23 8.94 1.99
CA SER A 45 15.17 7.80 1.07
C SER A 45 14.64 6.53 1.75
N ASP A 46 14.87 6.39 3.06
CA ASP A 46 14.31 5.33 3.90
C ASP A 46 12.77 5.39 3.91
N LYS A 47 12.19 6.55 4.21
CA LYS A 47 10.72 6.74 4.23
C LYS A 47 10.10 6.53 2.85
N LEU A 48 10.79 6.96 1.81
CA LEU A 48 10.36 6.68 0.44
C LEU A 48 10.36 5.17 0.13
N ALA A 49 11.33 4.41 0.66
CA ALA A 49 11.36 2.96 0.50
C ALA A 49 10.17 2.28 1.18
N HIS A 50 9.79 2.71 2.38
CA HIS A 50 8.58 2.22 3.07
C HIS A 50 7.30 2.52 2.27
N VAL A 51 7.13 3.76 1.80
CA VAL A 51 6.00 4.14 0.91
C VAL A 51 5.95 3.25 -0.34
N ALA A 52 7.09 3.11 -1.03
CA ALA A 52 7.17 2.35 -2.27
C ALA A 52 6.93 0.85 -2.06
N ALA A 53 7.49 0.27 -1.00
CA ALA A 53 7.32 -1.13 -0.64
C ALA A 53 5.88 -1.46 -0.25
N SER A 54 5.19 -0.55 0.44
CA SER A 54 3.82 -0.76 0.95
C SER A 54 2.72 -0.51 -0.09
N ALA A 55 2.99 0.28 -1.12
CA ALA A 55 2.01 0.56 -2.19
C ALA A 55 1.45 -0.70 -2.90
N PRO A 56 2.26 -1.66 -3.37
CA PRO A 56 1.75 -2.90 -3.94
C PRO A 56 0.83 -3.69 -3.01
N PHE A 57 1.11 -3.72 -1.70
CA PHE A 57 0.27 -4.43 -0.74
C PHE A 57 -1.08 -3.73 -0.55
N GLY A 58 -1.10 -2.39 -0.51
CA GLY A 58 -2.35 -1.63 -0.49
C GLY A 58 -3.19 -1.83 -1.75
N ALA A 59 -2.55 -1.87 -2.92
CA ALA A 59 -3.20 -2.18 -4.20
C ALA A 59 -3.83 -3.58 -4.19
N LEU A 60 -3.08 -4.60 -3.75
CA LEU A 60 -3.59 -5.96 -3.58
C LEU A 60 -4.77 -6.00 -2.61
N GLY A 61 -4.65 -5.33 -1.46
CA GLY A 61 -5.70 -5.24 -0.47
C GLY A 61 -6.99 -4.65 -1.04
N ALA A 62 -6.91 -3.53 -1.77
CA ALA A 62 -8.07 -2.90 -2.40
C ALA A 62 -8.70 -3.78 -3.49
N TYR A 63 -7.89 -4.53 -4.23
CA TYR A 63 -8.40 -5.51 -5.19
C TYR A 63 -9.13 -6.66 -4.49
N LEU A 64 -8.60 -7.20 -3.39
CA LEU A 64 -9.25 -8.26 -2.62
C LEU A 64 -10.58 -7.78 -2.01
N THR A 65 -10.63 -6.54 -1.54
CA THR A 65 -11.78 -5.94 -0.86
C THR A 65 -12.70 -5.14 -1.79
N ARG A 66 -12.52 -5.23 -3.12
CA ARG A 66 -13.27 -4.50 -4.16
C ARG A 66 -14.80 -4.68 -4.14
N GLY A 67 -15.32 -5.64 -3.38
CA GLY A 67 -16.74 -5.89 -3.20
C GLY A 67 -17.31 -5.36 -1.88
N SER A 68 -16.47 -4.75 -1.04
CA SER A 68 -16.88 -4.11 0.22
C SER A 68 -17.31 -2.66 0.02
N ASP A 69 -17.91 -2.06 1.05
CA ASP A 69 -18.30 -0.65 1.06
C ASP A 69 -17.10 0.31 1.06
N HIS A 70 -15.94 -0.15 1.55
CA HIS A 70 -14.75 0.68 1.78
C HIS A 70 -13.45 0.00 1.30
N PRO A 71 -13.31 -0.28 -0.01
CA PRO A 71 -12.17 -1.03 -0.54
C PRO A 71 -10.82 -0.31 -0.32
N VAL A 72 -10.80 1.02 -0.32
CA VAL A 72 -9.57 1.79 -0.04
C VAL A 72 -9.16 1.66 1.43
N VAL A 73 -10.11 1.74 2.36
CA VAL A 73 -9.82 1.63 3.80
C VAL A 73 -9.31 0.23 4.13
N TYR A 74 -10.05 -0.81 3.76
CA TYR A 74 -9.62 -2.18 4.02
C TYR A 74 -8.36 -2.55 3.24
N GLY A 75 -8.21 -2.04 2.02
CA GLY A 75 -6.99 -2.21 1.24
C GLY A 75 -5.77 -1.61 1.91
N THR A 76 -5.91 -0.40 2.48
CA THR A 76 -4.85 0.26 3.25
C THR A 76 -4.48 -0.57 4.48
N LEU A 77 -5.46 -0.99 5.29
CA LEU A 77 -5.22 -1.77 6.51
C LEU A 77 -4.49 -3.09 6.22
N ILE A 78 -4.93 -3.81 5.19
CA ILE A 78 -4.25 -5.05 4.74
C ILE A 78 -2.84 -4.72 4.23
N GLY A 79 -2.70 -3.62 3.49
CA GLY A 79 -1.45 -3.19 2.89
C GLY A 79 -0.39 -2.74 3.90
N THR A 80 -0.80 -2.19 5.05
CA THR A 80 0.10 -1.75 6.13
C THR A 80 0.62 -2.92 6.97
N ALA A 81 -0.08 -4.06 7.00
CA ALA A 81 0.25 -5.17 7.88
C ALA A 81 1.70 -5.69 7.74
N PRO A 82 2.28 -5.85 6.53
CA PRO A 82 3.69 -6.23 6.40
C PRO A 82 4.65 -5.21 7.03
N GLY A 83 4.42 -3.91 6.84
CA GLY A 83 5.21 -2.83 7.46
C GLY A 83 5.12 -2.86 8.98
N LEU A 84 3.91 -3.01 9.53
CA LEU A 84 3.71 -3.20 10.98
C LEU A 84 4.50 -4.39 11.53
N VAL A 85 4.49 -5.52 10.83
CA VAL A 85 5.25 -6.71 11.25
C VAL A 85 6.75 -6.42 11.22
N LYS A 86 7.25 -5.72 10.19
CA LYS A 86 8.65 -5.30 10.11
C LYS A 86 9.03 -4.42 11.31
N GLU A 87 8.27 -3.37 11.59
CA GLU A 87 8.58 -2.47 12.70
C GLU A 87 8.50 -3.19 14.06
N ILE A 88 7.59 -4.15 14.24
CA ILE A 88 7.56 -5.00 15.44
C ILE A 88 8.83 -5.84 15.57
N VAL A 89 9.33 -6.40 14.46
CA VAL A 89 10.60 -7.14 14.45
C VAL A 89 11.76 -6.21 14.79
N ASP A 90 11.84 -5.04 14.17
CA ASP A 90 12.90 -4.05 14.39
C ASP A 90 12.89 -3.55 15.84
N GLY A 91 11.70 -3.41 16.45
CA GLY A 91 11.54 -3.14 17.88
C GLY A 91 12.17 -4.16 18.81
N THR A 92 12.42 -5.40 18.34
CA THR A 92 13.13 -6.42 19.10
C THR A 92 14.63 -6.48 18.81
N CYS A 93 15.14 -5.69 17.86
CA CYS A 93 16.52 -5.77 17.40
C CYS A 93 17.42 -4.81 18.19
N ARG A 94 18.66 -5.23 18.49
CA ARG A 94 19.58 -4.39 19.28
C ARG A 94 20.14 -3.20 18.50
N THR A 95 20.26 -3.38 17.19
CA THR A 95 20.81 -2.40 16.25
C THR A 95 19.77 -1.43 15.70
N ASP A 96 18.48 -1.69 15.96
CA ASP A 96 17.36 -0.90 15.44
C ASP A 96 16.29 -0.67 16.51
N GLY A 97 15.11 -0.18 16.11
CA GLY A 97 13.95 -0.07 16.97
C GLY A 97 12.67 0.15 16.17
N PHE A 98 11.52 -0.05 16.81
CA PHE A 98 10.23 0.19 16.18
C PHE A 98 10.10 1.69 15.88
N SER A 99 9.85 2.01 14.61
CA SER A 99 9.67 3.38 14.15
C SER A 99 8.22 3.62 13.73
N TYR A 100 7.54 4.47 14.50
CA TYR A 100 6.18 4.88 14.14
C TYR A 100 6.15 5.76 12.87
N LYS A 101 7.29 6.38 12.50
CA LYS A 101 7.41 7.19 11.29
C LYS A 101 7.53 6.30 10.04
N ASP A 102 8.27 5.20 10.15
CA ASP A 102 8.33 4.17 9.11
C ASP A 102 6.97 3.49 8.94
N LEU A 103 6.29 3.14 10.04
CA LEU A 103 4.92 2.63 9.97
C LEU A 103 3.94 3.61 9.32
N ALA A 104 4.10 4.92 9.57
CA ALA A 104 3.28 5.94 8.91
C ALA A 104 3.58 6.04 7.41
N ALA A 105 4.85 5.91 7.01
CA ALA A 105 5.26 5.84 5.61
C ALA A 105 4.68 4.59 4.92
N ASP A 106 4.66 3.45 5.60
CA ASP A 106 4.02 2.22 5.12
C ASP A 106 2.50 2.39 4.94
N ALA A 107 1.83 3.01 5.92
CA ALA A 107 0.41 3.32 5.81
C ALA A 107 0.10 4.27 4.64
N LEU A 108 0.93 5.29 4.42
CA LEU A 108 0.80 6.21 3.29
C LEU A 108 0.97 5.48 1.96
N GLY A 109 1.99 4.64 1.83
CA GLY A 109 2.23 3.81 0.66
C GLY A 109 1.03 2.92 0.34
N ALA A 110 0.56 2.16 1.34
CA ALA A 110 -0.60 1.29 1.21
C ALA A 110 -1.86 2.08 0.78
N TRP A 111 -2.08 3.26 1.35
CA TRP A 111 -3.21 4.11 0.98
C TRP A 111 -3.14 4.59 -0.49
N ILE A 112 -1.96 5.00 -0.96
CA ILE A 112 -1.74 5.39 -2.36
C ILE A 112 -2.07 4.21 -3.28
N GLY A 113 -1.50 3.03 -3.01
CA GLY A 113 -1.72 1.84 -3.84
C GLY A 113 -3.19 1.40 -3.87
N ALA A 114 -3.85 1.45 -2.71
CA ALA A 114 -5.27 1.13 -2.58
C ALA A 114 -6.15 2.10 -3.37
N SER A 115 -5.85 3.40 -3.30
CA SER A 115 -6.58 4.47 -3.99
C SER A 115 -6.45 4.36 -5.51
N VAL A 116 -5.23 4.18 -6.02
CA VAL A 116 -4.97 4.03 -7.47
C VAL A 116 -5.69 2.79 -8.02
N THR A 117 -5.64 1.68 -7.29
CA THR A 117 -6.30 0.44 -7.70
C THR A 117 -7.83 0.58 -7.69
N HIS A 118 -8.39 1.20 -6.64
CA HIS A 118 -9.82 1.46 -6.59
C HIS A 118 -10.28 2.33 -7.77
N TRP A 119 -9.57 3.42 -8.06
CA TRP A 119 -9.85 4.28 -9.21
C TRP A 119 -9.81 3.50 -10.53
N ALA A 120 -8.77 2.68 -10.75
CA ALA A 120 -8.64 1.87 -11.95
C ALA A 120 -9.79 0.85 -12.10
N ILE A 121 -10.22 0.22 -11.01
CA ILE A 121 -11.37 -0.71 -11.01
C ILE A 121 -12.67 0.03 -11.34
N MET A 122 -12.90 1.22 -10.76
CA MET A 122 -14.10 2.02 -11.03
C MET A 122 -14.14 2.50 -12.48
N TYR A 123 -13.02 2.98 -13.01
CA TYR A 123 -12.89 3.34 -14.42
C TYR A 123 -13.23 2.16 -15.35
N GLN A 124 -12.71 0.97 -15.06
CA GLN A 124 -13.00 -0.24 -15.86
C GLN A 124 -14.43 -0.77 -15.72
N ARG A 125 -15.10 -0.57 -14.58
CA ARG A 125 -16.52 -0.93 -14.41
C ARG A 125 -17.46 -0.08 -15.25
N THR A 126 -16.98 1.01 -15.86
CA THR A 126 -17.80 1.95 -16.61
C THR A 126 -17.48 1.92 -18.12
N PRO A 127 -17.82 0.86 -18.88
CA PRO A 127 -17.73 0.95 -20.34
C PRO A 127 -18.81 1.85 -20.96
N HIS A 128 -20.03 1.98 -20.39
CA HIS A 128 -21.22 2.55 -21.09
C HIS A 128 -22.14 3.46 -20.22
N GLY A 129 -21.66 4.06 -19.13
CA GLY A 129 -22.57 4.56 -18.08
C GLY A 129 -22.33 5.97 -17.52
N MET A 130 -21.66 6.88 -18.23
CA MET A 130 -21.60 8.29 -17.80
C MET A 130 -22.12 9.21 -18.90
N THR A 131 -23.45 9.34 -18.99
CA THR A 131 -24.08 10.40 -19.78
C THR A 131 -24.14 11.66 -18.92
N VAL A 132 -23.19 12.58 -19.10
CA VAL A 132 -23.37 13.97 -18.65
C VAL A 132 -24.21 14.67 -19.71
N GLY A 133 -25.53 14.60 -19.56
CA GLY A 133 -26.48 15.33 -20.40
C GLY A 133 -26.75 16.70 -19.79
N LEU A 134 -26.25 17.77 -20.40
CA LEU A 134 -26.75 19.12 -20.18
C LEU A 134 -28.12 19.23 -20.87
N SER A 135 -29.20 19.15 -20.09
CA SER A 135 -30.54 19.49 -20.57
C SER A 135 -30.69 21.01 -20.51
N TYR A 136 -30.69 21.66 -21.69
CA TYR A 136 -31.26 22.99 -21.84
C TYR A 136 -32.76 22.84 -22.07
N HIS A 137 -33.55 23.32 -21.14
CA HIS A 137 -34.98 23.49 -21.33
C HIS A 137 -35.24 24.89 -21.90
N ASP A 138 -35.13 25.03 -23.23
CA ASP A 138 -35.77 26.15 -23.92
C ASP A 138 -37.18 25.70 -24.31
N ARG A 139 -38.18 26.16 -23.56
CA ARG A 139 -39.57 26.19 -24.02
C ARG A 139 -40.08 27.64 -23.99
N PHE A 140 -40.12 28.16 -25.22
CA PHE A 140 -40.74 29.37 -25.77
C PHE A 140 -40.03 30.70 -25.53
#